data_AF-A0A2N0XBI5-F1
#
_entry.id   AF-A0A2N0XBI5-F1
#
_cell.length_a   1.000
_cell.length_b   1.000
_cell.length_c   1.000
_cell.angle_alpha   90.00
_cell.angle_beta   90.00
_cell.angle_gamma   90.00
#
_symmetry.space_group_name_H-M   'P 1'
#
loop_
_entity.id
_entity.type
_entity.pdbx_description
1 polymer ?
#
loop_
_entity_poly.entity_id
_entity_poly.type
_entity_poly.pdbx_seq_one_letter_code
_entity_poly.pdbx_strand_id
1 'polypeptide(L)'
;MENDHLLSHRLRSVRSRKRTKRKDVEKQIRKKFKRSKELWKIKRNTPLIPLDNPYQRGFVRFFVVRDDVMRSKDGEFFEEILKKINTYMYSESRQFLKKKRKFGRRIYVEKEQKLKPISLWSWNDPKLGLTARERQYFLKYEEYCPYRKCNEIYYEFTEPWRFTLRIRPNMITHYKPVDFELEKEIAELEACLQQHKTVGVINKKIYGKSYKWRSRKEDVHLIRSGKYFTCALSAKEIAENFQDV
;
A
#
# COMPACT_ATOMS: atom_id res chain seq x y z
N MET A 1 -17.67 11.40 -71.42
CA MET A 1 -18.34 11.21 -70.12
C MET A 1 -17.36 10.52 -69.20
N GLU A 2 -16.60 11.23 -68.36
CA GLU A 2 -15.66 10.52 -67.45
C GLU A 2 -15.13 11.30 -66.23
N ASN A 3 -15.61 12.51 -65.91
CA ASN A 3 -14.98 13.32 -64.85
C ASN A 3 -15.87 13.72 -63.66
N ASP A 4 -17.09 13.18 -63.52
CA ASP A 4 -17.97 13.54 -62.39
C ASP A 4 -17.81 12.63 -61.15
N HIS A 5 -17.01 11.57 -61.23
CA HIS A 5 -16.83 10.66 -60.09
C HIS A 5 -15.95 11.25 -58.96
N LEU A 6 -15.16 12.29 -59.22
CA LEU A 6 -14.25 12.89 -58.23
C LEU A 6 -14.94 13.86 -57.26
N LEU A 7 -16.14 14.36 -57.59
CA LEU A 7 -16.90 15.31 -56.76
C LEU A 7 -17.78 14.62 -55.70
N SER A 8 -17.89 13.29 -55.74
CA SER A 8 -18.71 12.50 -54.82
C SER A 8 -18.04 12.23 -53.46
N HIS A 9 -16.74 12.51 -53.31
CA HIS A 9 -16.04 12.37 -52.04
C HIS A 9 -16.00 13.70 -51.28
N ARG A 10 -16.93 13.89 -50.33
CA ARG A 10 -16.84 14.98 -49.33
C ARG A 10 -15.52 14.88 -48.56
N LEU A 11 -14.49 15.56 -49.02
CA LEU A 11 -13.17 15.57 -48.39
C LEU A 11 -13.31 16.08 -46.95
N ARG A 12 -12.83 15.29 -45.99
CA ARG A 12 -12.88 15.65 -44.56
C ARG A 12 -12.04 16.92 -44.31
N SER A 13 -12.61 17.85 -43.55
CA SER A 13 -11.90 19.06 -43.11
C SER A 13 -10.59 18.72 -42.40
N VAL A 14 -9.61 19.63 -42.46
CA VAL A 14 -8.29 19.47 -41.82
C VAL A 14 -8.44 19.17 -40.32
N ARG A 15 -9.39 19.84 -39.65
CA ARG A 15 -9.72 19.61 -38.23
C ARG A 15 -10.25 18.18 -38.00
N SER A 16 -11.12 17.70 -38.87
CA SER A 16 -11.67 16.34 -38.79
C SER A 16 -10.57 15.29 -38.95
N ARG A 17 -9.71 15.42 -39.97
CA ARG A 17 -8.56 14.53 -40.19
C ARG A 17 -7.61 14.49 -38.98
N LYS A 18 -7.24 15.66 -38.44
CA LYS A 18 -6.41 15.76 -37.21
C LYS A 18 -7.06 15.07 -36.00
N ARG A 19 -8.39 15.19 -35.85
CA ARG A 19 -9.13 14.54 -34.76
C ARG A 19 -9.16 13.02 -34.93
N THR A 20 -9.38 12.52 -36.15
CA THR A 20 -9.36 11.08 -36.46
C THR A 20 -7.99 10.48 -36.11
N LYS A 21 -6.88 11.08 -36.58
CA LYS A 21 -5.52 10.62 -36.24
C LYS A 21 -5.28 10.53 -34.73
N ARG A 22 -5.71 11.55 -33.96
CA ARG A 22 -5.60 11.53 -32.49
C ARG A 22 -6.42 10.42 -31.84
N LYS A 23 -7.66 10.21 -32.30
CA LYS A 23 -8.54 9.14 -31.81
C LYS A 23 -7.96 7.76 -32.12
N ASP A 24 -7.38 7.58 -33.30
CA ASP A 24 -6.79 6.30 -33.71
C ASP A 24 -5.57 5.97 -32.84
N VAL A 25 -4.70 6.95 -32.59
CA VAL A 25 -3.57 6.80 -31.66
C VAL A 25 -4.07 6.45 -30.25
N GLU A 26 -5.10 7.13 -29.75
CA GLU A 26 -5.69 6.82 -28.44
C GLU A 26 -6.26 5.39 -28.40
N LYS A 27 -6.94 4.95 -29.46
CA LYS A 27 -7.49 3.59 -29.58
C LYS A 27 -6.37 2.54 -29.57
N GLN A 28 -5.27 2.78 -30.27
CA GLN A 28 -4.09 1.91 -30.26
C GLN A 28 -3.47 1.81 -28.86
N ILE A 29 -3.30 2.94 -28.16
CA ILE A 29 -2.77 2.97 -26.79
C ILE A 29 -3.70 2.19 -25.85
N ARG A 30 -5.01 2.37 -25.93
CA ARG A 30 -5.99 1.63 -25.12
C ARG A 30 -5.90 0.12 -25.36
N LYS A 31 -5.74 -0.31 -26.62
CA LYS A 31 -5.57 -1.73 -26.98
C LYS A 31 -4.31 -2.31 -26.33
N LYS A 32 -3.15 -1.65 -26.50
CA LYS A 32 -1.88 -2.06 -25.89
C LYS A 32 -1.95 -2.11 -24.37
N PHE A 33 -2.58 -1.10 -23.75
CA PHE A 33 -2.76 -1.02 -22.30
C PHE A 33 -3.64 -2.14 -21.75
N LYS A 34 -4.75 -2.47 -22.44
CA LYS A 34 -5.61 -3.60 -22.07
C LYS A 34 -4.85 -4.93 -22.16
N ARG A 35 -4.12 -5.14 -23.25
CA ARG A 35 -3.28 -6.34 -23.43
C ARG A 35 -2.23 -6.46 -22.33
N SER A 36 -1.53 -5.38 -22.00
CA SER A 36 -0.56 -5.36 -20.89
C SER A 36 -1.21 -5.79 -19.56
N LYS A 37 -2.42 -5.29 -19.25
CA LYS A 37 -3.16 -5.73 -18.05
C LYS A 37 -3.51 -7.22 -18.08
N GLU A 38 -3.90 -7.76 -19.24
CA GLU A 38 -4.19 -9.18 -19.42
C GLU A 38 -2.95 -10.03 -19.20
N LEU A 39 -1.81 -9.69 -19.81
CA LEU A 39 -0.54 -10.38 -19.60
C LEU A 39 -0.10 -10.35 -18.14
N TRP A 40 -0.20 -9.20 -17.48
CA TRP A 40 0.08 -9.09 -16.04
C TRP A 40 -0.85 -9.94 -15.19
N LYS A 41 -2.11 -10.14 -15.60
CA LYS A 41 -3.05 -11.05 -14.93
C LYS A 41 -2.63 -12.51 -15.14
N ILE A 42 -2.27 -12.89 -16.36
CA ILE A 42 -1.77 -14.24 -16.69
C ILE A 42 -0.52 -14.53 -15.86
N LYS A 43 0.48 -13.65 -15.90
CA LYS A 43 1.72 -13.76 -15.12
C LYS A 43 1.47 -13.87 -13.62
N ARG A 44 0.47 -13.17 -13.07
CA ARG A 44 0.09 -13.30 -11.65
C ARG A 44 -0.56 -14.65 -11.36
N ASN A 45 -1.42 -15.13 -12.25
CA ASN A 45 -2.20 -16.34 -12.09
C ASN A 45 -1.46 -17.64 -12.49
N THR A 46 -0.25 -17.56 -13.08
CA THR A 46 0.56 -18.75 -13.37
C THR A 46 0.75 -19.58 -12.11
N PRO A 47 0.44 -20.89 -12.14
CA PRO A 47 0.55 -21.76 -10.98
C PRO A 47 2.01 -21.90 -10.52
N LEU A 48 2.17 -22.17 -9.22
CA LEU A 48 3.47 -22.50 -8.66
C LEU A 48 3.75 -23.99 -8.88
N ILE A 49 4.97 -24.31 -9.33
CA ILE A 49 5.41 -25.69 -9.56
C ILE A 49 6.27 -26.11 -8.36
N PRO A 50 6.06 -27.30 -7.79
CA PRO A 50 6.92 -27.80 -6.73
C PRO A 50 8.35 -28.01 -7.23
N LEU A 51 9.32 -27.74 -6.37
CA LEU A 51 10.73 -28.06 -6.61
C LEU A 51 10.98 -29.52 -6.24
N ASP A 52 11.79 -30.22 -7.04
CA ASP A 52 12.20 -31.60 -6.74
C ASP A 52 12.91 -31.70 -5.38
N ASN A 53 13.79 -30.73 -5.11
CA ASN A 53 14.53 -30.63 -3.86
C ASN A 53 14.24 -29.28 -3.17
N PRO A 54 13.34 -29.23 -2.18
CA PRO A 54 13.13 -28.05 -1.37
C PRO A 54 14.41 -27.64 -0.64
N TYR A 55 14.68 -26.34 -0.58
CA TYR A 55 15.89 -25.82 0.06
C TYR A 55 15.57 -24.72 1.08
N GLN A 56 16.45 -24.58 2.07
CA GLN A 56 16.33 -23.53 3.09
C GLN A 56 16.96 -22.24 2.60
N ARG A 57 16.18 -21.15 2.52
CA ARG A 57 16.70 -19.81 2.17
C ARG A 57 17.14 -18.99 3.40
N GLY A 58 16.61 -19.31 4.58
CA GLY A 58 16.88 -18.58 5.80
C GLY A 58 15.95 -19.01 6.94
N PHE A 59 15.49 -18.04 7.73
CA PHE A 59 14.58 -18.25 8.86
C PHE A 59 13.42 -17.25 8.82
N VAL A 60 12.30 -17.66 9.39
CA VAL A 60 11.11 -16.82 9.60
C VAL A 60 10.80 -16.77 11.09
N ARG A 61 10.62 -15.56 11.60
CA ARG A 61 10.14 -15.31 12.97
C ARG A 61 8.73 -14.74 12.92
N PHE A 62 7.85 -15.31 13.72
CA PHE A 62 6.43 -15.00 13.76
C PHE A 62 5.88 -15.28 15.16
N PHE A 63 4.68 -14.76 15.44
CA PHE A 63 4.01 -14.99 16.72
C PHE A 63 3.20 -16.29 16.69
N VAL A 64 3.19 -16.98 17.84
CA VAL A 64 2.35 -18.14 18.13
C VAL A 64 1.67 -17.92 19.46
N VAL A 65 0.44 -18.42 19.63
CA VAL A 65 -0.26 -18.41 20.92
C VAL A 65 0.57 -19.19 21.93
N ARG A 66 0.72 -18.63 23.13
CA ARG A 66 1.47 -19.26 24.20
C ARG A 66 0.77 -20.55 24.66
N ASP A 67 1.53 -21.58 24.99
CA ASP A 67 1.00 -22.94 25.19
C ASP A 67 -0.02 -23.02 26.35
N ASP A 68 0.12 -22.18 27.37
CA ASP A 68 -0.81 -22.05 28.49
C ASP A 68 -2.15 -21.41 28.07
N VAL A 69 -2.11 -20.37 27.25
CA VAL A 69 -3.31 -19.74 26.67
C VAL A 69 -3.99 -20.72 25.72
N MET A 70 -3.22 -21.49 24.95
CA MET A 70 -3.76 -22.48 24.02
C MET A 70 -4.54 -23.61 24.72
N ARG A 71 -4.12 -24.00 25.93
CA ARG A 71 -4.83 -25.00 26.75
C ARG A 71 -6.09 -24.45 27.42
N SER A 72 -6.27 -23.13 27.44
CA SER A 72 -7.44 -22.49 28.02
C SER A 72 -8.64 -22.57 27.07
N LYS A 73 -9.85 -22.29 27.59
CA LYS A 73 -11.09 -22.25 26.80
C LYS A 73 -11.05 -21.24 25.65
N ASP A 74 -10.24 -20.19 25.77
CA ASP A 74 -10.12 -19.13 24.78
C ASP A 74 -8.94 -19.34 23.81
N GLY A 75 -8.30 -20.52 23.82
CA GLY A 75 -7.13 -20.79 22.98
C GLY A 75 -7.40 -20.59 21.48
N GLU A 76 -8.47 -21.20 20.97
CA GLU A 76 -8.91 -21.07 19.58
C GLU A 76 -9.24 -19.62 19.21
N PHE A 77 -9.88 -18.89 20.12
CA PHE A 77 -10.22 -17.47 19.94
C PHE A 77 -8.98 -16.60 19.74
N PHE A 78 -7.93 -16.79 20.55
CA PHE A 78 -6.68 -16.04 20.35
C PHE A 78 -5.90 -16.50 19.11
N GLU A 79 -6.05 -17.76 18.69
CA GLU A 79 -5.49 -18.23 17.43
C GLU A 79 -6.14 -17.53 16.23
N GLU A 80 -7.47 -17.33 16.25
CA GLU A 80 -8.20 -16.57 15.23
C GLU A 80 -7.79 -15.10 15.17
N ILE A 81 -7.68 -14.43 16.32
CA ILE A 81 -7.15 -13.05 16.38
C ILE A 81 -5.75 -13.02 15.78
N LEU A 82 -4.90 -13.96 16.19
CA LEU A 82 -3.52 -14.00 15.74
C LEU A 82 -3.43 -14.17 14.23
N LYS A 83 -4.26 -15.01 13.60
CA LYS A 83 -4.33 -15.15 12.13
C LYS A 83 -4.56 -13.81 11.42
N LYS A 84 -5.31 -12.89 12.03
CA LYS A 84 -5.62 -11.55 11.48
C LYS A 84 -4.47 -10.54 11.66
N ILE A 85 -3.77 -10.59 12.79
CA ILE A 85 -2.76 -9.58 13.17
C ILE A 85 -1.31 -10.07 13.15
N ASN A 86 -1.05 -11.32 12.77
CA ASN A 86 0.31 -11.87 12.79
C ASN A 86 1.24 -11.10 11.86
N THR A 87 2.52 -11.08 12.22
CA THR A 87 3.60 -10.52 11.40
C THR A 87 4.65 -11.58 11.15
N TYR A 88 5.21 -11.58 9.94
CA TYR A 88 6.29 -12.47 9.55
C TYR A 88 7.54 -11.66 9.26
N MET A 89 8.62 -11.98 9.95
CA MET A 89 9.93 -11.37 9.72
C MET A 89 10.87 -12.42 9.14
N TYR A 90 11.50 -12.08 8.02
CA TYR A 90 12.45 -12.96 7.33
C TYR A 90 13.87 -12.49 7.61
N SER A 91 14.78 -13.43 7.81
CA SER A 91 16.22 -13.19 7.95
C SER A 91 17.01 -14.38 7.41
N GLU A 92 18.24 -14.13 6.99
CA GLU A 92 19.18 -15.20 6.62
C GLU A 92 19.69 -15.94 7.86
N SER A 93 19.80 -15.24 9.00
CA SER A 93 20.28 -15.81 10.26
C SER A 93 19.15 -16.07 11.26
N ARG A 94 19.33 -17.10 12.10
CA ARG A 94 18.34 -17.47 13.13
C ARG A 94 18.23 -16.44 14.27
N GLN A 95 19.20 -15.54 14.41
CA GLN A 95 19.29 -14.65 15.57
C GLN A 95 18.48 -13.36 15.42
N PHE A 96 18.05 -12.98 14.21
CA PHE A 96 17.27 -11.75 13.95
C PHE A 96 17.87 -10.48 14.57
N LEU A 97 19.20 -10.33 14.48
CA LEU A 97 19.91 -9.16 15.02
C LEU A 97 19.98 -8.02 13.99
N LYS A 98 19.96 -6.78 14.48
CA LYS A 98 20.25 -5.58 13.70
C LYS A 98 21.48 -4.86 14.27
N LYS A 99 22.30 -4.31 13.39
CA LYS A 99 23.42 -3.44 13.78
C LYS A 99 22.85 -2.10 14.28
N LYS A 100 23.20 -1.71 15.50
CA LYS A 100 22.86 -0.41 16.08
C LYS A 100 24.15 0.24 16.59
N ARG A 101 24.32 1.54 16.34
CA ARG A 101 25.43 2.30 16.94
C ARG A 101 25.00 2.77 18.33
N LYS A 102 25.78 2.45 19.36
CA LYS A 102 25.57 2.91 20.74
C LYS A 102 26.93 3.37 21.28
N PHE A 103 27.00 4.61 21.77
CA PHE A 103 28.23 5.22 22.29
C PHE A 103 29.45 5.05 21.36
N GLY A 104 29.30 5.38 20.07
CA GLY A 104 30.38 5.29 19.08
C GLY A 104 30.74 3.88 18.58
N ARG A 105 30.28 2.81 19.25
CA ARG A 105 30.53 1.41 18.84
C ARG A 105 29.34 0.82 18.09
N ARG A 106 29.59 -0.12 17.17
CA ARG A 106 28.56 -0.88 16.45
C ARG A 106 28.29 -2.18 17.20
N ILE A 107 27.07 -2.35 17.70
CA ILE A 107 26.64 -3.52 18.48
C ILE A 107 25.47 -4.20 17.76
N TYR A 108 25.39 -5.52 17.87
CA TYR A 108 24.21 -6.26 17.43
C TYR A 108 23.15 -6.27 18.53
N VAL A 109 21.95 -5.84 18.19
CA VAL A 109 20.79 -5.81 19.09
C VAL A 109 19.68 -6.62 18.46
N GLU A 110 18.88 -7.31 19.28
CA GLU A 110 17.70 -8.01 18.78
C GLU A 110 16.79 -7.05 18.02
N LYS A 111 16.36 -7.47 16.83
CA LYS A 111 15.38 -6.73 16.07
C LYS A 111 14.02 -6.95 16.72
N GLU A 112 13.44 -5.90 17.28
CA GLU A 112 12.09 -5.97 17.82
C GLU A 112 11.06 -6.32 16.72
N GLN A 113 10.08 -7.16 17.07
CA GLN A 113 8.96 -7.50 16.21
C GLN A 113 7.68 -7.26 17.01
N LYS A 114 6.74 -6.52 16.42
CA LYS A 114 5.42 -6.22 16.99
C LYS A 114 4.33 -6.90 16.18
N LEU A 115 3.18 -7.10 16.79
CA LEU A 115 1.96 -7.50 16.09
C LEU A 115 1.55 -6.40 15.11
N LYS A 116 0.78 -6.76 14.09
CA LYS A 116 0.34 -5.81 13.08
C LYS A 116 -0.76 -4.93 13.68
N PRO A 117 -0.59 -3.59 13.73
CA PRO A 117 -1.68 -2.72 14.12
C PRO A 117 -2.76 -2.72 13.03
N ILE A 118 -4.01 -2.53 13.44
CA ILE A 118 -5.15 -2.46 12.54
C ILE A 118 -5.39 -0.99 12.21
N SER A 119 -5.30 -0.62 10.94
CA SER A 119 -5.59 0.76 10.52
C SER A 119 -7.07 1.09 10.68
N LEU A 120 -7.41 2.38 10.79
CA LEU A 120 -8.81 2.85 10.83
C LEU A 120 -9.66 2.29 9.68
N TRP A 121 -9.12 2.26 8.46
CA TRP A 121 -9.82 1.74 7.29
C TRP A 121 -10.13 0.24 7.43
N SER A 122 -9.15 -0.54 7.88
CA SER A 122 -9.31 -1.99 8.07
C SER A 122 -10.17 -2.40 9.25
N TRP A 123 -10.42 -1.49 10.20
CA TRP A 123 -11.21 -1.77 11.40
C TRP A 123 -12.66 -2.18 11.08
N ASN A 124 -13.23 -1.55 10.06
CA ASN A 124 -14.60 -1.80 9.59
C ASN A 124 -14.65 -2.63 8.30
N ASP A 125 -13.51 -3.11 7.81
CA ASP A 125 -13.46 -3.88 6.57
C ASP A 125 -14.08 -5.28 6.76
N PRO A 126 -15.07 -5.67 5.94
CA PRO A 126 -15.68 -7.00 6.01
C PRO A 126 -14.66 -8.14 5.79
N LYS A 127 -13.58 -7.86 5.06
CA LYS A 127 -12.51 -8.83 4.79
C LYS A 127 -11.70 -9.20 6.03
N LEU A 128 -11.56 -8.28 6.99
CA LEU A 128 -10.87 -8.56 8.25
C LEU A 128 -11.80 -9.29 9.23
N GLY A 129 -13.10 -9.00 9.17
CA GLY A 129 -14.13 -9.75 9.87
C GLY A 129 -13.91 -9.80 11.39
N LEU A 130 -13.65 -8.66 12.03
CA LEU A 130 -13.52 -8.59 13.48
C LEU A 130 -14.87 -8.71 14.16
N THR A 131 -15.01 -9.69 15.04
CA THR A 131 -16.19 -9.84 15.89
C THR A 131 -16.20 -8.77 17.00
N ALA A 132 -17.38 -8.49 17.56
CA ALA A 132 -17.51 -7.54 18.66
C ALA A 132 -16.64 -7.92 19.87
N ARG A 133 -16.48 -9.22 20.15
CA ARG A 133 -15.63 -9.75 21.22
C ARG A 133 -14.15 -9.49 20.95
N GLU A 134 -13.66 -9.77 19.72
CA GLU A 134 -12.26 -9.50 19.36
C GLU A 134 -11.90 -8.02 19.48
N ARG A 135 -12.83 -7.12 19.12
CA ARG A 135 -12.62 -5.67 19.17
C ARG A 135 -12.30 -5.14 20.58
N GLN A 136 -12.75 -5.84 21.63
CA GLN A 136 -12.47 -5.45 23.02
C GLN A 136 -10.99 -5.52 23.37
N TYR A 137 -10.22 -6.36 22.66
CA TYR A 137 -8.79 -6.54 22.89
C TYR A 137 -7.91 -5.55 22.12
N PHE A 138 -8.51 -4.50 21.57
CA PHE A 138 -7.77 -3.48 20.84
C PHE A 138 -8.02 -2.09 21.42
N LEU A 139 -6.94 -1.33 21.58
CA LEU A 139 -7.00 0.08 21.97
C LEU A 139 -6.71 0.97 20.77
N LYS A 140 -7.47 2.07 20.69
CA LYS A 140 -7.31 3.10 19.68
C LYS A 140 -6.15 4.00 20.06
N TYR A 141 -5.19 4.17 19.15
CA TYR A 141 -4.09 5.10 19.25
C TYR A 141 -4.14 6.10 18.09
N GLU A 142 -3.58 7.27 18.34
CA GLU A 142 -3.39 8.31 17.33
C GLU A 142 -1.95 8.79 17.42
N GLU A 143 -1.19 8.60 16.35
CA GLU A 143 0.19 9.06 16.27
C GLU A 143 0.39 9.98 15.06
N TYR A 144 1.21 11.01 15.24
CA TYR A 144 1.59 11.87 14.12
C TYR A 144 2.57 11.14 13.21
N CYS A 145 2.19 10.91 11.95
CA CYS A 145 3.05 10.32 10.93
C CYS A 145 3.84 11.42 10.21
N PRO A 146 5.18 11.55 10.39
CA PRO A 146 5.96 12.64 9.80
C PRO A 146 6.03 12.56 8.27
N TYR A 147 5.98 11.35 7.70
CA TYR A 147 6.03 11.14 6.26
C TYR A 147 4.79 11.68 5.55
N ARG A 148 3.61 11.43 6.12
CA ARG A 148 2.33 11.91 5.57
C ARG A 148 1.92 13.28 6.10
N LYS A 149 2.60 13.77 7.15
CA LYS A 149 2.31 15.03 7.85
C LYS A 149 0.87 15.09 8.38
N CYS A 150 0.36 13.97 8.88
CA CYS A 150 -0.97 13.85 9.44
C CYS A 150 -1.00 12.85 10.59
N ASN A 151 -1.98 12.99 11.49
CA ASN A 151 -2.24 11.99 12.49
C ASN A 151 -2.84 10.74 11.85
N GLU A 152 -2.27 9.58 12.16
CA GLU A 152 -2.77 8.29 11.77
C GLU A 152 -3.41 7.60 12.97
N ILE A 153 -4.65 7.17 12.78
CA ILE A 153 -5.40 6.41 13.77
C ILE A 153 -5.25 4.93 13.45
N TYR A 154 -4.87 4.16 14.45
CA TYR A 154 -4.78 2.70 14.37
C TYR A 154 -5.11 2.06 15.71
N TYR A 155 -5.30 0.75 15.68
CA TYR A 155 -5.71 -0.06 16.81
C TYR A 155 -4.62 -1.08 17.12
N GLU A 156 -4.10 -1.06 18.34
CA GLU A 156 -3.11 -2.04 18.81
C GLU A 156 -3.73 -3.07 19.73
N PHE A 157 -3.22 -4.29 19.66
CA PHE A 157 -3.63 -5.37 20.53
C PHE A 157 -3.08 -5.16 21.95
N THR A 158 -3.95 -5.28 22.95
CA THR A 158 -3.65 -4.88 24.34
C THR A 158 -2.84 -5.90 25.14
N GLU A 159 -2.96 -7.19 24.84
CA GLU A 159 -2.43 -8.28 25.68
C GLU A 159 -1.30 -9.08 24.99
N PRO A 160 -0.21 -8.44 24.51
CA PRO A 160 0.80 -9.10 23.70
C PRO A 160 1.49 -10.29 24.38
N TRP A 161 1.46 -10.37 25.72
CA TRP A 161 2.01 -11.47 26.53
C TRP A 161 1.37 -12.84 26.23
N ARG A 162 0.17 -12.86 25.64
CA ARG A 162 -0.50 -14.09 25.18
C ARG A 162 0.18 -14.75 24.00
N PHE A 163 1.10 -14.05 23.34
CA PHE A 163 1.83 -14.55 22.19
C PHE A 163 3.32 -14.64 22.47
N THR A 164 3.96 -15.63 21.86
CA THR A 164 5.40 -15.83 21.92
C THR A 164 6.00 -15.86 20.52
N LEU A 165 7.22 -15.39 20.38
CA LEU A 165 7.95 -15.46 19.12
C LEU A 165 8.49 -16.87 18.92
N ARG A 166 8.16 -17.48 17.78
CA ARG A 166 8.74 -18.74 17.33
C ARG A 166 9.52 -18.49 16.04
N ILE A 167 10.58 -19.28 15.87
CA ILE A 167 11.44 -19.23 14.69
C ILE A 167 11.38 -20.59 14.00
N ARG A 168 11.22 -20.57 12.68
CA ARG A 168 11.29 -21.77 11.84
C ARG A 168 12.19 -21.53 10.63
N PRO A 169 12.77 -22.58 10.02
CA PRO A 169 13.47 -22.44 8.75
C PRO A 169 12.51 -21.95 7.66
N ASN A 170 12.98 -21.05 6.80
CA ASN A 170 12.25 -20.58 5.63
C ASN A 170 12.55 -21.52 4.44
N MET A 171 11.72 -22.54 4.29
CA MET A 171 11.84 -23.51 3.20
C MET A 171 11.17 -22.99 1.94
N ILE A 172 11.91 -22.97 0.84
CA ILE A 172 11.37 -22.71 -0.50
C ILE A 172 11.06 -24.06 -1.13
N THR A 173 9.77 -24.32 -1.35
CA THR A 173 9.26 -25.61 -1.86
C THR A 173 8.73 -25.50 -3.27
N HIS A 174 8.38 -24.30 -3.73
CA HIS A 174 7.83 -24.08 -5.05
C HIS A 174 8.54 -22.91 -5.72
N TYR A 175 8.52 -22.91 -7.05
CA TYR A 175 8.96 -21.79 -7.86
C TYR A 175 7.87 -21.41 -8.86
N LYS A 176 7.98 -20.19 -9.38
CA LYS A 176 7.10 -19.73 -10.46
C LYS A 176 7.82 -19.89 -11.78
N PRO A 177 7.32 -20.71 -12.72
CA PRO A 177 7.96 -20.85 -14.03
C PRO A 177 7.92 -19.52 -14.77
N VAL A 178 9.02 -19.20 -15.45
CA VAL A 178 9.14 -18.00 -16.28
C VAL A 178 8.83 -18.41 -17.72
N ASP A 179 7.75 -17.85 -18.27
CA ASP A 179 7.40 -18.00 -19.67
C ASP A 179 8.12 -16.89 -20.48
N PHE A 180 9.08 -17.29 -21.29
CA PHE A 180 9.92 -16.36 -22.05
C PHE A 180 9.12 -15.55 -23.08
N GLU A 181 8.14 -16.16 -23.75
CA GLU A 181 7.32 -15.47 -24.75
C GLU A 181 6.45 -14.40 -24.09
N LEU A 182 5.87 -14.74 -22.94
CA LEU A 182 5.07 -13.83 -22.14
C LEU A 182 5.91 -12.66 -21.61
N GLU A 183 7.10 -12.91 -21.07
CA GLU A 183 8.00 -11.85 -20.59
C GLU A 183 8.44 -10.92 -21.72
N LYS A 184 8.74 -11.49 -22.90
CA LYS A 184 9.10 -10.71 -24.09
C LYS A 184 7.95 -9.80 -24.52
N GLU A 185 6.73 -10.32 -24.60
CA GLU A 185 5.56 -9.51 -24.96
C GLU A 185 5.29 -8.39 -23.93
N ILE A 186 5.43 -8.68 -22.63
CA ILE A 186 5.33 -7.66 -21.58
C ILE A 186 6.37 -6.57 -21.80
N ALA A 187 7.64 -6.94 -22.02
CA ALA A 187 8.73 -5.98 -22.19
C ALA A 187 8.50 -5.06 -23.40
N GLU A 188 8.08 -5.62 -24.54
CA GLU A 188 7.77 -4.85 -25.76
C GLU A 188 6.61 -3.87 -25.55
N LEU A 189 5.55 -4.31 -24.85
CA LEU A 189 4.41 -3.45 -24.53
C LEU A 189 4.78 -2.36 -23.51
N GLU A 190 5.58 -2.68 -22.51
CA GLU A 190 6.03 -1.71 -21.51
C GLU A 190 6.93 -0.65 -22.13
N ALA A 191 7.88 -1.04 -22.99
CA ALA A 191 8.69 -0.09 -23.75
C ALA A 191 7.84 0.90 -24.55
N CYS A 192 6.74 0.42 -25.15
CA CYS A 192 5.78 1.28 -25.84
C CYS A 192 4.97 2.17 -24.88
N LEU A 193 4.51 1.62 -23.76
CA LEU A 193 3.57 2.30 -22.86
C LEU A 193 4.26 3.30 -21.92
N GLN A 194 5.52 3.07 -21.56
CA GLN A 194 6.32 3.94 -20.69
C GLN A 194 6.79 5.23 -21.38
N GLN A 195 6.65 5.36 -22.70
CA GLN A 195 7.00 6.59 -23.39
C GLN A 195 6.23 7.79 -22.82
N HIS A 196 6.90 8.93 -22.60
CA HIS A 196 6.27 10.10 -21.94
C HIS A 196 4.95 10.54 -22.62
N LYS A 197 4.89 10.48 -23.96
CA LYS A 197 3.69 10.83 -24.74
C LYS A 197 2.52 9.86 -24.48
N THR A 198 2.77 8.56 -24.38
CA THR A 198 1.73 7.54 -24.12
C THR A 198 1.26 7.58 -22.68
N VAL A 199 2.19 7.70 -21.71
CA VAL A 199 1.87 7.86 -20.28
C VAL A 199 0.97 9.07 -20.05
N GLY A 200 1.26 10.20 -20.68
CA GLY A 200 0.43 11.40 -20.60
C GLY A 200 -1.00 11.20 -21.12
N VAL A 201 -1.18 10.38 -22.16
CA VAL A 201 -2.51 10.02 -22.68
C VAL A 201 -3.23 9.07 -21.72
N ILE A 202 -2.55 8.03 -21.23
CA ILE A 202 -3.10 7.05 -20.28
C ILE A 202 -3.61 7.76 -19.02
N ASN A 203 -2.79 8.63 -18.40
CA ASN A 203 -3.16 9.36 -17.19
C ASN A 203 -4.33 10.31 -17.41
N LYS A 204 -4.44 10.94 -18.59
CA LYS A 204 -5.52 11.90 -18.87
C LYS A 204 -6.83 11.24 -19.31
N LYS A 205 -6.76 10.11 -20.02
CA LYS A 205 -7.90 9.51 -20.74
C LYS A 205 -8.38 8.18 -20.18
N ILE A 206 -7.49 7.39 -19.56
CA ILE A 206 -7.81 6.05 -19.08
C ILE A 206 -8.07 6.06 -17.58
N TYR A 207 -7.14 6.59 -16.78
CA TYR A 207 -7.32 6.62 -15.31
C TYR A 207 -8.31 7.68 -14.84
N GLY A 208 -8.74 8.59 -15.74
CA GLY A 208 -9.30 9.87 -15.35
C GLY A 208 -8.17 10.76 -14.81
N LYS A 209 -8.22 12.07 -15.09
CA LYS A 209 -7.19 13.04 -14.70
C LYS A 209 -6.56 12.68 -13.34
N SER A 210 -5.24 12.55 -13.27
CA SER A 210 -4.54 12.52 -11.98
C SER A 210 -5.10 13.65 -11.13
N TYR A 211 -5.67 13.33 -9.97
CA TYR A 211 -6.11 14.33 -9.01
C TYR A 211 -5.04 15.43 -8.94
N LYS A 212 -5.44 16.69 -9.15
CA LYS A 212 -4.58 17.81 -8.81
C LYS A 212 -4.35 17.66 -7.30
N TRP A 213 -3.20 17.14 -6.88
CA TRP A 213 -2.74 17.10 -5.48
C TRP A 213 -2.47 18.52 -4.95
N ARG A 214 -3.41 19.44 -5.13
CA ARG A 214 -3.34 20.85 -4.77
C ARG A 214 -4.64 21.48 -4.28
N SER A 215 -5.80 20.80 -4.23
CA SER A 215 -7.01 21.42 -3.64
C SER A 215 -7.10 21.30 -2.11
N ARG A 216 -6.17 20.60 -1.45
CA ARG A 216 -6.17 20.46 0.02
C ARG A 216 -5.31 21.51 0.74
N LYS A 217 -4.81 22.52 0.02
CA LYS A 217 -4.12 23.68 0.63
C LYS A 217 -5.08 24.82 0.96
N GLU A 218 -6.29 24.82 0.38
CA GLU A 218 -7.26 25.90 0.58
C GLU A 218 -7.80 25.91 2.03
N ASP A 219 -7.86 24.76 2.72
CA ASP A 219 -8.34 24.72 4.11
C ASP A 219 -7.25 25.03 5.16
N VAL A 220 -5.97 24.91 4.83
CA VAL A 220 -4.87 25.24 5.77
C VAL A 220 -4.69 26.76 5.89
N HIS A 221 -5.08 27.51 4.87
CA HIS A 221 -5.07 28.97 4.92
C HIS A 221 -6.19 29.56 5.78
N LEU A 222 -7.26 28.82 6.09
CA LEU A 222 -8.30 29.27 7.02
C LEU A 222 -7.87 29.19 8.49
N ILE A 223 -6.93 28.30 8.82
CA ILE A 223 -6.30 28.25 10.15
C ILE A 223 -5.26 29.39 10.30
N ARG A 224 -4.73 29.90 9.18
CA ARG A 224 -3.78 31.03 9.12
C ARG A 224 -4.39 32.37 8.72
N SER A 225 -5.68 32.44 8.42
CA SER A 225 -6.35 33.73 8.21
C SER A 225 -6.46 34.40 9.57
N GLY A 226 -5.87 35.59 9.70
CA GLY A 226 -5.58 36.30 10.95
C GLY A 226 -6.76 36.72 11.84
N LYS A 227 -7.88 35.98 11.86
CA LYS A 227 -9.02 36.22 12.76
C LYS A 227 -8.76 35.83 14.22
N TYR A 228 -7.70 35.07 14.52
CA TYR A 228 -7.34 34.68 15.89
C TYR A 228 -5.97 35.18 16.36
N PHE A 229 -5.32 36.09 15.62
CA PHE A 229 -4.04 36.67 16.05
C PHE A 229 -4.20 37.71 17.17
N THR A 230 -5.39 38.27 17.35
CA THR A 230 -5.66 39.28 18.38
C THR A 230 -6.00 38.69 19.76
N CYS A 231 -6.02 37.36 19.91
CA CYS A 231 -6.12 36.72 21.22
C CYS A 231 -4.74 36.20 21.67
N ALA A 232 -3.71 37.03 21.52
CA ALA A 232 -2.47 36.85 22.27
C ALA A 232 -2.61 37.64 23.58
N LEU A 233 -3.42 37.14 24.51
CA LEU A 233 -3.32 37.60 25.89
C LEU A 233 -1.90 37.25 26.37
N SER A 234 -1.18 38.24 26.88
CA SER A 234 0.13 37.98 27.47
C SER A 234 -0.04 37.09 28.70
N ALA A 235 0.98 36.29 29.03
CA ALA A 235 0.93 35.43 30.22
C ALA A 235 0.63 36.20 31.52
N LYS A 236 0.92 37.51 31.57
CA LYS A 236 0.56 38.41 32.67
C LYS A 236 -0.95 38.70 32.73
N GLU A 237 -1.57 39.02 31.60
CA GLU A 237 -3.02 39.32 31.52
C GLU A 237 -3.87 38.10 31.86
N ILE A 238 -3.37 36.89 31.59
CA ILE A 238 -4.04 35.66 32.01
C ILE A 238 -3.96 35.50 33.54
N ALA A 239 -2.82 35.83 34.16
CA ALA A 239 -2.61 35.69 35.60
C ALA A 239 -3.40 36.71 36.44
N GLU A 240 -3.54 37.95 35.98
CA GLU A 240 -4.33 39.00 36.65
C GLU A 240 -5.83 38.64 36.70
N ASN A 241 -6.38 38.05 35.63
CA ASN A 241 -7.78 37.60 35.58
C ASN A 241 -8.13 36.47 36.56
N PHE A 242 -7.14 35.83 37.20
CA PHE A 242 -7.33 34.81 38.23
C PHE A 242 -7.10 35.32 39.66
N GLN A 243 -6.72 36.59 39.84
CA GLN A 243 -6.46 37.18 41.17
C GLN A 243 -7.62 38.01 41.73
N ASP A 244 -8.65 38.29 40.94
CA ASP A 244 -9.86 38.95 41.43
C ASP A 244 -10.88 37.90 41.94
N VAL A 245 -10.72 37.52 43.21
CA VAL A 245 -11.77 36.99 44.11
C VAL A 245 -11.72 37.78 45.41
#